data_AF-A0A9D1A6Y9-F1
#
_entry.id   AF-A0A9D1A6Y9-F1
#
_cell.length_a   1.000
_cell.length_b   1.000
_cell.length_c   1.000
_cell.angle_alpha   90.00
_cell.angle_beta   90.00
_cell.angle_gamma   90.00
#
_symmetry.space_group_name_H-M   'P 1'
#
loop_
_entity.id
_entity.type
_entity.pdbx_description
1 polymer ?
#
loop_
_entity_poly.entity_id
_entity_poly.type
_entity_poly.pdbx_seq_one_letter_code
_entity_poly.pdbx_strand_id
1 'polypeptide(L)'
;MSIHEIVLYLMTIFLILGAVDRIFGSRLGLGAEFEAGILSFGSLALSMLGIIVLAPVLADVLRPVVVPVYRFLGADPGMFPGSILANDMGGAPLSLELAEDRNAGLFGGVIVGSMLGATIVFSVPVALGILPAEDRKFLAQGVLAGIVTIPLGALVGGLAAGFGLPMVLRNLLPIALFAVLIALGLWKAERWMIRGFTMFGKVVVAVITVGLTAAIVETLTGWVVIPGLAPLSEGYEIVGSIAIVLAGAFPLVYVLTRLFRKPLLKLGGLLG
;
A
#
# COMPACT_ATOMS: atom_id res chain seq x y z
N MET A 1 25.98 -10.86 -5.83
CA MET A 1 24.87 -9.92 -6.00
C MET A 1 23.62 -10.54 -5.41
N SER A 2 22.90 -9.79 -4.58
CA SER A 2 21.60 -10.22 -4.08
C SER A 2 20.57 -10.20 -5.21
N ILE A 3 19.48 -10.96 -5.08
CA ILE A 3 18.37 -10.93 -6.06
C ILE A 3 17.82 -9.50 -6.22
N HIS A 4 17.74 -8.77 -5.11
CA HIS A 4 17.30 -7.37 -5.10
C HIS A 4 18.18 -6.48 -5.99
N GLU A 5 19.50 -6.58 -5.88
CA GLU A 5 20.44 -5.83 -6.73
C GLU A 5 20.24 -6.18 -8.20
N ILE A 6 20.08 -7.47 -8.54
CA ILE A 6 19.87 -7.91 -9.92
C ILE A 6 18.60 -7.27 -10.51
N VAL A 7 17.50 -7.26 -9.74
CA VAL A 7 16.24 -6.65 -10.17
C VAL A 7 16.39 -5.14 -10.35
N LEU A 8 17.07 -4.44 -9.43
CA LEU A 8 17.34 -3.01 -9.55
C LEU A 8 18.19 -2.67 -10.78
N TYR A 9 19.26 -3.43 -11.03
CA TYR A 9 20.08 -3.23 -12.22
C TYR A 9 19.27 -3.46 -13.50
N LEU A 10 18.42 -4.49 -13.53
CA LEU A 10 17.54 -4.74 -14.67
C LEU A 10 16.60 -3.56 -14.91
N MET A 11 15.90 -3.07 -13.87
CA MET A 11 15.03 -1.90 -13.98
C MET A 11 15.80 -0.65 -14.43
N THR A 12 17.05 -0.48 -13.99
CA THR A 12 17.91 0.63 -14.40
C THR A 12 18.26 0.56 -15.89
N ILE A 13 18.53 -0.64 -16.42
CA ILE A 13 18.75 -0.82 -17.87
C ILE A 13 17.50 -0.41 -18.65
N PHE A 14 16.32 -0.86 -18.22
CA PHE A 14 15.06 -0.51 -18.88
C PHE A 14 14.69 0.96 -18.74
N LEU A 15 15.08 1.61 -17.64
CA LEU A 15 14.99 3.06 -17.48
C LEU A 15 15.83 3.78 -18.54
N ILE A 16 17.10 3.38 -18.72
CA ILE A 16 17.99 3.98 -19.73
C ILE A 16 17.42 3.77 -21.13
N LEU A 17 16.97 2.55 -21.45
CA LEU A 17 16.34 2.24 -22.75
C LEU A 17 15.07 3.05 -22.98
N GLY A 18 14.21 3.19 -21.97
CA GLY A 18 13.00 4.01 -22.02
C GLY A 18 13.32 5.48 -22.24
N ALA A 19 14.28 6.03 -21.50
CA ALA A 19 14.74 7.42 -21.68
C ALA A 19 15.30 7.65 -23.10
N VAL A 20 16.10 6.72 -23.61
CA VAL A 20 16.63 6.78 -24.99
C VAL A 20 15.49 6.70 -26.01
N ASP A 21 14.57 5.76 -25.89
CA ASP A 21 13.43 5.66 -26.80
C ASP A 21 12.56 6.93 -26.77
N ARG A 22 12.37 7.55 -25.59
CA ARG A 22 11.69 8.84 -25.44
C ARG A 22 12.37 9.95 -26.25
N ILE A 23 13.71 10.06 -26.19
CA ILE A 23 14.47 11.05 -26.97
C ILE A 23 14.22 10.89 -28.48
N PHE A 24 14.05 9.66 -28.96
CA PHE A 24 13.81 9.36 -30.37
C PHE A 24 12.31 9.29 -30.76
N GLY A 25 11.42 9.79 -29.91
CA GLY A 25 9.98 9.90 -30.19
C GLY A 25 9.17 8.64 -29.84
N SER A 26 9.65 7.84 -28.90
CA SER A 26 8.94 6.69 -28.30
C SER A 26 8.46 5.63 -29.30
N ARG A 27 9.26 5.35 -30.33
CA ARG A 27 8.89 4.43 -31.42
C ARG A 27 8.76 2.97 -30.95
N LEU A 28 9.49 2.58 -29.91
CA LEU A 28 9.44 1.24 -29.34
C LEU A 28 8.31 1.09 -28.29
N GLY A 29 7.76 2.22 -27.84
CA GLY A 29 6.78 2.32 -26.76
C GLY A 29 7.41 2.39 -25.37
N LEU A 30 8.72 2.13 -25.23
CA LEU A 30 9.43 2.18 -23.95
C LEU A 30 9.49 3.60 -23.38
N GLY A 31 9.62 4.59 -24.25
CA GLY A 31 9.65 5.99 -23.82
C GLY A 31 8.33 6.47 -23.24
N ALA A 32 7.21 5.98 -23.74
CA ALA A 32 5.89 6.28 -23.20
C ALA A 32 5.71 5.67 -21.80
N GLU A 33 6.18 4.43 -21.60
CA GLU A 33 6.15 3.75 -20.30
C GLU A 33 7.08 4.42 -19.28
N PHE A 34 8.27 4.86 -19.71
CA PHE A 34 9.19 5.65 -18.89
C PHE A 34 8.53 6.96 -18.45
N GLU A 35 7.89 7.67 -19.39
CA GLU A 35 7.15 8.90 -19.11
C GLU A 35 5.99 8.67 -18.13
N ALA A 36 5.20 7.62 -18.34
CA ALA A 36 4.12 7.23 -17.44
C ALA A 36 4.64 6.97 -16.02
N GLY A 37 5.81 6.32 -15.90
CA GLY A 37 6.46 6.10 -14.61
C GLY A 37 6.81 7.39 -13.88
N ILE A 38 7.37 8.38 -14.58
CA ILE A 38 7.66 9.71 -14.01
C ILE A 38 6.38 10.48 -13.66
N LEU A 39 5.41 10.51 -14.58
CA LEU A 39 4.13 11.23 -14.40
C LEU A 39 3.27 10.64 -13.27
N SER A 40 3.51 9.38 -12.90
CA SER A 40 2.86 8.75 -11.75
C SER A 40 3.09 9.51 -10.44
N PHE A 41 4.17 10.31 -10.34
CA PHE A 41 4.46 11.15 -9.17
C PHE A 41 3.25 11.98 -8.74
N GLY A 42 2.55 12.63 -9.68
CA GLY A 42 1.40 13.48 -9.35
C GLY A 42 0.23 12.68 -8.74
N SER A 43 -0.09 11.53 -9.33
CA SER A 43 -1.14 10.64 -8.80
C SER A 43 -0.77 10.04 -7.44
N LEU A 44 0.50 9.62 -7.28
CA LEU A 44 1.01 9.08 -6.03
C LEU A 44 0.99 10.15 -4.94
N ALA A 45 1.46 11.36 -5.26
CA ALA A 45 1.47 12.49 -4.34
C ALA A 45 0.07 12.83 -3.81
N LEU A 46 -0.92 12.89 -4.69
CA LEU A 46 -2.31 13.15 -4.32
C LEU A 46 -2.89 12.06 -3.41
N SER A 47 -2.49 10.80 -3.62
CA SER A 47 -3.00 9.65 -2.87
C SER A 47 -2.26 9.35 -1.56
N MET A 48 -0.99 9.78 -1.42
CA MET A 48 -0.11 9.31 -0.33
C MET A 48 0.38 10.43 0.59
N LEU A 49 0.66 11.64 0.08
CA LEU A 49 1.32 12.67 0.90
C LEU A 49 0.52 13.02 2.14
N GLY A 50 -0.80 13.14 2.00
CA GLY A 50 -1.69 13.48 3.10
C GLY A 50 -1.66 12.47 4.25
N ILE A 51 -1.55 11.17 3.97
CA ILE A 51 -1.47 10.16 5.03
C ILE A 51 -0.07 10.08 5.64
N ILE A 52 0.97 10.27 4.83
CA ILE A 52 2.37 10.29 5.30
C ILE A 52 2.56 11.40 6.33
N VAL A 53 2.14 12.62 6.01
CA VAL A 53 2.27 13.77 6.94
C VAL A 53 1.35 13.64 8.16
N LEU A 54 0.21 12.98 8.02
CA LEU A 54 -0.72 12.72 9.12
C LEU A 54 -0.30 11.54 10.02
N ALA A 55 0.62 10.67 9.59
CA ALA A 55 0.94 9.44 10.29
C ALA A 55 1.28 9.64 11.78
N PRO A 56 2.09 10.65 12.19
CA PRO A 56 2.35 10.90 13.62
C PRO A 56 1.11 11.31 14.39
N VAL A 57 0.28 12.20 13.83
CA VAL A 57 -0.98 12.65 14.47
C VAL A 57 -1.96 11.50 14.61
N LEU A 58 -2.09 10.66 13.58
CA LEU A 58 -2.94 9.47 13.62
C LEU A 58 -2.45 8.49 14.68
N ALA A 59 -1.14 8.33 14.84
CA ALA A 59 -0.58 7.53 15.92
C ALA A 59 -1.07 8.00 17.28
N ASP A 60 -0.89 9.28 17.58
CA ASP A 60 -1.20 9.84 18.90
C ASP A 60 -2.69 9.77 19.22
N VAL A 61 -3.54 9.98 18.22
CA VAL A 61 -5.01 9.88 18.38
C VAL A 61 -5.46 8.43 18.58
N LEU A 62 -4.84 7.47 17.89
CA LEU A 62 -5.28 6.08 17.90
C LEU A 62 -4.68 5.26 19.05
N ARG A 63 -3.47 5.61 19.53
CA ARG A 63 -2.76 4.96 20.64
C ARG A 63 -3.66 4.60 21.85
N PRO A 64 -4.46 5.51 22.42
CA PRO A 64 -5.23 5.24 23.64
C PRO A 64 -6.29 4.16 23.48
N VAL A 65 -6.78 3.94 22.26
CA VAL A 65 -7.81 2.95 21.96
C VAL A 65 -7.18 1.65 21.49
N VAL A 66 -6.18 1.76 20.62
CA VAL A 66 -5.55 0.62 19.96
C VAL A 66 -4.72 -0.22 20.91
N VAL A 67 -3.87 0.42 21.71
CA VAL A 67 -2.93 -0.28 22.59
C VAL A 67 -3.67 -1.21 23.57
N PRO A 68 -4.73 -0.76 24.28
CA PRO A 68 -5.49 -1.65 25.15
C PRO A 68 -6.17 -2.80 24.41
N VAL A 69 -6.74 -2.54 23.22
CA VAL A 69 -7.45 -3.56 22.43
C VAL A 69 -6.50 -4.66 21.96
N TYR A 70 -5.34 -4.28 21.41
CA TYR A 70 -4.35 -5.26 20.95
C TYR A 70 -3.82 -6.09 22.12
N ARG A 71 -3.45 -5.44 23.24
CA ARG A 71 -3.03 -6.15 24.46
C ARG A 71 -4.10 -7.10 24.99
N PHE A 72 -5.37 -6.71 24.98
CA PHE A 72 -6.49 -7.56 25.39
C PHE A 72 -6.63 -8.81 24.50
N LEU A 73 -6.46 -8.66 23.19
CA LEU A 73 -6.41 -9.78 22.24
C LEU A 73 -5.10 -10.57 22.32
N GLY A 74 -4.17 -10.14 23.17
CA GLY A 74 -2.83 -10.69 23.27
C GLY A 74 -1.90 -10.27 22.13
N ALA A 75 -2.32 -9.48 21.15
CA ALA A 75 -1.41 -9.01 20.10
C ALA A 75 -0.56 -7.81 20.54
N ASP A 76 0.59 -7.64 19.91
CA ASP A 76 1.46 -6.49 20.09
C ASP A 76 0.81 -5.25 19.42
N PRO A 77 0.76 -4.08 20.09
CA PRO A 77 0.21 -2.86 19.51
C PRO A 77 0.87 -2.40 18.21
N GLY A 78 2.14 -2.77 17.97
CA GLY A 78 2.88 -2.52 16.74
C GLY A 78 2.27 -3.18 15.51
N MET A 79 1.30 -4.10 15.66
CA MET A 79 0.57 -4.67 14.54
C MET A 79 -0.48 -3.72 13.94
N PHE A 80 -0.96 -2.77 14.73
CA PHE A 80 -2.05 -1.89 14.30
C PHE A 80 -1.65 -0.94 13.16
N PRO A 81 -0.50 -0.23 13.21
CA PRO A 81 -0.16 0.71 12.15
C PRO A 81 -0.06 0.02 10.80
N GLY A 82 0.59 -1.14 10.69
CA GLY A 82 0.60 -1.93 9.45
C GLY A 82 -0.77 -2.48 9.02
N SER A 83 -1.75 -2.52 9.92
CA SER A 83 -3.12 -2.92 9.57
C SER A 83 -3.92 -1.81 8.90
N ILE A 84 -3.46 -0.55 8.98
CA ILE A 84 -4.16 0.61 8.40
C ILE A 84 -3.30 1.44 7.45
N LEU A 85 -1.97 1.46 7.63
CA LEU A 85 -1.02 2.23 6.86
C LEU A 85 -0.09 1.29 6.10
N ALA A 86 0.22 1.65 4.86
CA ALA A 86 1.22 0.95 4.07
C ALA A 86 2.60 1.07 4.72
N ASN A 87 3.46 0.08 4.49
CA ASN A 87 4.80 0.02 5.08
C ASN A 87 5.67 1.22 4.68
N ASP A 88 5.49 1.76 3.48
CA ASP A 88 6.17 2.94 2.94
C ASP A 88 5.45 4.27 3.26
N MET A 89 4.22 4.24 3.78
CA MET A 89 3.43 5.42 4.15
C MET A 89 3.48 5.73 5.65
N GLY A 90 4.61 5.44 6.30
CA GLY A 90 4.77 5.62 7.75
C GLY A 90 4.24 4.43 8.58
N GLY A 91 3.63 3.41 7.96
CA GLY A 91 3.17 2.21 8.67
C GLY A 91 4.29 1.42 9.31
N ALA A 92 5.45 1.28 8.64
CA ALA A 92 6.60 0.58 9.20
C ALA A 92 7.25 1.31 10.40
N PRO A 93 7.64 2.60 10.30
CA PRO A 93 8.22 3.30 11.44
C PRO A 93 7.24 3.42 12.60
N LEU A 94 5.95 3.65 12.33
CA LEU A 94 4.95 3.72 13.40
C LEU A 94 4.72 2.35 14.07
N SER A 95 4.76 1.26 13.31
CA SER A 95 4.68 -0.09 13.88
C SER A 95 5.86 -0.37 14.81
N LEU A 96 7.07 0.05 14.44
CA LEU A 96 8.26 -0.10 15.29
C LEU A 96 8.20 0.76 16.54
N GLU A 97 7.60 1.96 16.46
CA GLU A 97 7.46 2.87 17.60
C GLU A 97 6.42 2.37 18.62
N LEU A 98 5.30 1.80 18.13
CA LEU A 98 4.26 1.23 19.00
C LEU A 98 4.58 -0.16 19.52
N ALA A 99 5.57 -0.84 18.93
CA ALA A 99 5.85 -2.23 19.23
C ALA A 99 6.49 -2.42 20.60
N GLU A 100 6.04 -3.44 21.32
CA GLU A 100 6.70 -3.90 22.55
C GLU A 100 7.82 -4.89 22.19
N ASP A 101 7.59 -5.75 21.21
CA ASP A 101 8.59 -6.60 20.56
C ASP A 101 8.94 -6.04 19.17
N ARG A 102 10.22 -5.71 18.97
CA ARG A 102 10.74 -5.26 17.68
C ARG A 102 10.38 -6.19 16.52
N ASN A 103 10.36 -7.51 16.73
CA ASN A 103 9.98 -8.45 15.68
C ASN A 103 8.49 -8.36 15.33
N ALA A 104 7.63 -8.07 16.31
CA ALA A 104 6.21 -7.81 16.07
C ALA A 104 6.03 -6.48 15.32
N GLY A 105 6.82 -5.45 15.64
CA GLY A 105 6.85 -4.18 14.90
C GLY A 105 7.32 -4.35 13.44
N LEU A 106 8.33 -5.19 13.19
CA LEU A 106 8.76 -5.53 11.83
C LEU A 106 7.70 -6.37 11.10
N PHE A 107 7.09 -7.35 11.77
CA PHE A 107 6.05 -8.18 11.21
C PHE A 107 4.80 -7.36 10.83
N GLY A 108 4.31 -6.53 11.75
CA GLY A 108 3.20 -5.62 11.52
C GLY A 108 3.53 -4.58 10.46
N GLY A 109 4.62 -3.86 10.66
CA GLY A 109 4.99 -2.73 9.81
C GLY A 109 5.39 -3.10 8.40
N VAL A 110 6.13 -4.19 8.20
CA VAL A 110 6.67 -4.57 6.88
C VAL A 110 5.75 -5.57 6.18
N ILE A 111 5.36 -6.65 6.86
CA ILE A 111 4.61 -7.73 6.21
C ILE A 111 3.12 -7.39 6.18
N VAL A 112 2.51 -7.11 7.33
CA VAL A 112 1.09 -6.73 7.34
C VAL A 112 0.87 -5.39 6.63
N GLY A 113 1.76 -4.42 6.85
CA GLY A 113 1.76 -3.12 6.18
C GLY A 113 1.77 -3.21 4.66
N SER A 114 2.60 -4.09 4.08
CA SER A 114 2.66 -4.27 2.62
C SER A 114 1.46 -5.02 2.03
N MET A 115 0.64 -5.67 2.86
CA MET A 115 -0.54 -6.40 2.42
C MET A 115 -1.83 -5.65 2.75
N LEU A 116 -2.16 -5.53 4.03
CA LEU A 116 -3.42 -4.94 4.51
C LEU A 116 -3.37 -3.42 4.44
N GLY A 117 -2.34 -2.81 5.02
CA GLY A 117 -2.15 -1.36 5.00
C GLY A 117 -2.12 -0.81 3.58
N ALA A 118 -1.26 -1.36 2.73
CA ALA A 118 -1.17 -1.01 1.31
C ALA A 118 -2.52 -1.15 0.59
N THR A 119 -3.26 -2.24 0.84
CA THR A 119 -4.60 -2.38 0.26
C THR A 119 -5.51 -1.23 0.67
N ILE A 120 -5.57 -0.94 1.97
CA ILE A 120 -6.51 0.02 2.57
C ILE A 120 -6.22 1.47 2.17
N VAL A 121 -4.98 1.95 2.33
CA VAL A 121 -4.65 3.37 2.09
C VAL A 121 -4.13 3.66 0.69
N PHE A 122 -3.76 2.64 -0.09
CA PHE A 122 -3.30 2.84 -1.47
C PHE A 122 -4.31 2.30 -2.49
N SER A 123 -4.45 0.98 -2.56
CA SER A 123 -5.17 0.33 -3.66
C SER A 123 -6.63 0.76 -3.71
N VAL A 124 -7.30 0.91 -2.56
CA VAL A 124 -8.71 1.31 -2.52
C VAL A 124 -8.93 2.76 -2.95
N PRO A 125 -8.28 3.78 -2.36
CA PRO A 125 -8.39 5.17 -2.82
C PRO A 125 -8.05 5.35 -4.29
N VAL A 126 -6.91 4.79 -4.74
CA VAL A 126 -6.44 4.92 -6.12
C VAL A 126 -7.45 4.31 -7.09
N ALA A 127 -7.90 3.08 -6.82
CA ALA A 127 -8.86 2.42 -7.69
C ALA A 127 -10.22 3.11 -7.71
N LEU A 128 -10.73 3.61 -6.58
CA LEU A 128 -11.99 4.37 -6.55
C LEU A 128 -11.90 5.72 -7.26
N GLY A 129 -10.73 6.34 -7.27
CA GLY A 129 -10.45 7.60 -7.97
C GLY A 129 -10.42 7.45 -9.50
N ILE A 130 -10.01 6.28 -10.00
CA ILE A 130 -9.85 6.02 -11.44
C ILE A 130 -11.06 5.28 -12.02
N LEU A 131 -11.68 4.35 -11.28
CA LEU A 131 -12.71 3.47 -11.82
C LEU A 131 -14.07 4.15 -12.00
N PRO A 132 -14.78 3.83 -13.12
CA PRO A 132 -16.19 4.17 -13.31
C PRO A 132 -17.07 3.67 -12.16
N ALA A 133 -18.17 4.36 -11.90
CA ALA A 133 -19.06 4.04 -10.77
C ALA A 133 -19.65 2.62 -10.83
N GLU A 134 -19.89 2.12 -12.04
CA GLU A 134 -20.40 0.76 -12.32
C GLU A 134 -19.42 -0.35 -11.92
N ASP A 135 -18.11 -0.10 -12.04
CA ASP A 135 -17.08 -1.11 -11.77
C ASP A 135 -16.69 -1.19 -10.29
N ARG A 136 -17.10 -0.21 -9.48
CA ARG A 136 -16.76 -0.14 -8.04
C ARG A 136 -17.25 -1.36 -7.25
N LYS A 137 -18.35 -1.99 -7.70
CA LYS A 137 -18.86 -3.21 -7.08
C LYS A 137 -17.84 -4.36 -7.19
N PHE A 138 -17.27 -4.55 -8.38
CA PHE A 138 -16.30 -5.62 -8.63
C PHE A 138 -14.99 -5.36 -7.89
N LEU A 139 -14.55 -4.09 -7.85
CA LEU A 139 -13.42 -3.70 -7.02
C LEU A 139 -13.64 -4.08 -5.55
N ALA A 140 -14.79 -3.68 -4.98
CA ALA A 140 -15.08 -3.95 -3.57
C ALA A 140 -15.09 -5.46 -3.27
N GLN A 141 -15.72 -6.27 -4.13
CA GLN A 141 -15.72 -7.73 -3.98
C GLN A 141 -14.29 -8.30 -4.03
N GLY A 142 -13.50 -7.91 -5.03
CA GLY A 142 -12.14 -8.40 -5.21
C GLY A 142 -11.23 -8.01 -4.04
N VAL A 143 -11.30 -6.76 -3.60
CA VAL A 143 -10.50 -6.26 -2.46
C VAL A 143 -10.92 -6.96 -1.17
N LEU A 144 -12.21 -7.05 -0.86
CA LEU A 144 -12.66 -7.71 0.36
C LEU A 144 -12.28 -9.21 0.37
N ALA A 145 -12.41 -9.90 -0.77
CA ALA A 145 -11.94 -11.27 -0.91
C ALA A 145 -10.42 -11.39 -0.70
N GLY A 146 -9.64 -10.47 -1.27
CA GLY A 146 -8.20 -10.39 -1.04
C GLY A 146 -7.85 -10.19 0.43
N ILE A 147 -8.55 -9.29 1.13
CA ILE A 147 -8.35 -9.04 2.56
C ILE A 147 -8.57 -10.30 3.39
N VAL A 148 -9.58 -11.12 3.05
CA VAL A 148 -9.84 -12.40 3.74
C VAL A 148 -8.62 -13.34 3.67
N THR A 149 -7.83 -13.29 2.60
CA THR A 149 -6.64 -14.13 2.43
C THR A 149 -5.36 -13.58 3.06
N ILE A 150 -5.35 -12.32 3.51
CA ILE A 150 -4.17 -11.68 4.08
C ILE A 150 -3.58 -12.44 5.28
N PRO A 151 -4.36 -12.96 6.25
CA PRO A 151 -3.79 -13.71 7.37
C PRO A 151 -2.93 -14.90 6.93
N LEU A 152 -3.31 -15.58 5.84
CA LEU A 152 -2.54 -16.70 5.29
C LEU A 152 -1.23 -16.21 4.66
N GLY A 153 -1.29 -15.14 3.87
CA GLY A 153 -0.10 -14.57 3.26
C GLY A 153 0.86 -13.99 4.29
N ALA A 154 0.35 -13.32 5.32
CA ALA A 154 1.16 -12.79 6.41
C ALA A 154 1.74 -13.92 7.28
N LEU A 155 1.03 -15.04 7.49
CA LEU A 155 1.59 -16.22 8.15
C LEU A 155 2.78 -16.78 7.38
N VAL A 156 2.61 -17.04 6.08
CA VAL A 156 3.68 -17.57 5.22
C VAL A 156 4.84 -16.58 5.14
N GLY A 157 4.55 -15.31 4.92
CA GLY A 157 5.56 -14.24 4.86
C GLY A 157 6.34 -14.10 6.16
N GLY A 158 5.66 -14.15 7.32
CA GLY A 158 6.29 -14.06 8.62
C GLY A 158 7.24 -15.23 8.90
N LEU A 159 6.82 -16.44 8.55
CA LEU A 159 7.67 -17.63 8.67
C LEU A 159 8.86 -17.60 7.69
N ALA A 160 8.63 -17.16 6.46
CA ALA A 160 9.70 -17.00 5.47
C ALA A 160 10.72 -15.92 5.88
N ALA A 161 10.28 -14.89 6.60
CA ALA A 161 11.15 -13.87 7.20
C ALA A 161 11.91 -14.37 8.46
N GLY A 162 11.67 -15.61 8.90
CA GLY A 162 12.34 -16.21 10.04
C GLY A 162 11.73 -15.85 11.40
N PHE A 163 10.54 -15.28 11.44
CA PHE A 163 9.86 -14.97 12.70
C PHE A 163 9.32 -16.24 13.38
N GLY A 164 9.36 -16.26 14.71
CA GLY A 164 8.86 -17.39 15.50
C GLY A 164 7.35 -17.60 15.32
N LEU A 165 6.94 -18.84 15.04
CA LEU A 165 5.55 -19.22 14.81
C LEU A 165 4.59 -18.73 15.93
N PRO A 166 4.90 -18.86 17.24
CA PRO A 166 4.00 -18.38 18.29
C PRO A 166 3.78 -16.87 18.25
N MET A 167 4.83 -16.09 17.92
CA MET A 167 4.74 -14.64 17.81
C MET A 167 3.85 -14.27 16.61
N VAL A 168 4.07 -14.89 15.46
CA VAL A 168 3.30 -14.65 14.24
C VAL A 168 1.81 -14.96 14.45
N LEU A 169 1.49 -16.13 15.00
CA LEU A 169 0.09 -16.54 15.25
C LEU A 169 -0.63 -15.61 16.23
N ARG A 170 0.04 -15.23 17.32
CA ARG A 170 -0.52 -14.32 18.34
C ARG A 170 -0.82 -12.95 17.76
N ASN A 171 0.09 -12.42 16.95
CA ASN A 171 -0.04 -11.12 16.30
C ASN A 171 -0.97 -11.11 15.09
N LEU A 172 -1.21 -12.26 14.46
CA LEU A 172 -2.20 -12.41 13.40
C LEU A 172 -3.63 -12.48 13.91
N LEU A 173 -3.85 -12.78 15.19
CA LEU A 173 -5.19 -13.01 15.73
C LEU A 173 -6.18 -11.86 15.46
N PRO A 174 -5.85 -10.57 15.66
CA PRO A 174 -6.77 -9.48 15.35
C PRO A 174 -7.14 -9.41 13.86
N ILE A 175 -6.15 -9.63 12.99
CA ILE A 175 -6.31 -9.56 11.53
C ILE A 175 -7.11 -10.76 11.03
N ALA A 176 -6.86 -11.95 11.57
CA ALA A 176 -7.61 -13.16 11.26
C ALA A 176 -9.07 -13.04 11.70
N LEU A 177 -9.33 -12.46 12.89
CA LEU A 177 -10.69 -12.19 13.35
C LEU A 177 -11.41 -11.24 12.39
N PHE A 178 -10.75 -10.15 11.99
CA PHE A 178 -11.30 -9.20 11.03
C PHE A 178 -11.58 -9.84 9.66
N ALA A 179 -10.66 -10.67 9.16
CA ALA A 179 -10.84 -11.44 7.93
C ALA A 179 -12.04 -12.39 8.00
N VAL A 180 -12.23 -13.10 9.12
CA VAL A 180 -13.40 -13.97 9.33
C VAL A 180 -14.69 -13.15 9.35
N LEU A 181 -14.71 -11.99 10.01
CA LEU A 181 -15.87 -11.09 10.00
C LEU A 181 -16.21 -10.61 8.59
N ILE A 182 -15.21 -10.24 7.79
CA ILE A 182 -15.41 -9.88 6.38
C ILE A 182 -15.95 -11.08 5.59
N ALA A 183 -15.38 -12.26 5.76
CA ALA A 183 -15.84 -13.46 5.05
C ALA A 183 -17.30 -13.80 5.37
N LEU A 184 -17.67 -13.75 6.65
CA LEU A 184 -19.06 -13.94 7.10
C LEU A 184 -19.99 -12.83 6.57
N GLY A 185 -19.51 -11.58 6.56
CA GLY A 185 -20.23 -10.44 6.01
C GLY A 185 -20.47 -10.56 4.51
N LEU A 186 -19.47 -11.01 3.74
CA LEU A 186 -19.62 -11.30 2.32
C LEU A 186 -20.61 -12.44 2.08
N TRP A 187 -20.56 -13.50 2.90
CA TRP A 187 -21.46 -14.64 2.77
C TRP A 187 -22.93 -14.28 3.07
N LYS A 188 -23.19 -13.50 4.12
CA LYS A 188 -24.56 -13.21 4.59
C LYS A 188 -25.13 -11.87 4.13
N ALA A 189 -24.28 -10.89 3.84
CA ALA A 189 -24.68 -9.49 3.66
C ALA A 189 -23.79 -8.75 2.64
N GLU A 190 -23.47 -9.40 1.52
CA GLU A 190 -22.56 -8.91 0.49
C GLU A 190 -22.83 -7.45 0.05
N ARG A 191 -24.10 -7.11 -0.21
CA ARG A 191 -24.49 -5.75 -0.63
C ARG A 191 -24.14 -4.69 0.43
N TRP A 192 -24.27 -5.03 1.71
CA TRP A 192 -23.94 -4.12 2.81
C TRP A 192 -22.42 -3.98 2.96
N MET A 193 -21.68 -5.07 2.81
CA MET A 193 -20.21 -5.05 2.82
C MET A 193 -19.65 -4.16 1.71
N ILE A 194 -20.16 -4.28 0.49
CA ILE A 194 -19.73 -3.46 -0.66
C ILE A 194 -20.02 -1.98 -0.43
N ARG A 195 -21.21 -1.64 0.08
CA ARG A 195 -21.56 -0.25 0.42
C ARG A 195 -20.70 0.31 1.53
N GLY A 196 -20.51 -0.46 2.60
CA GLY A 196 -19.65 -0.08 3.73
C GLY A 196 -18.21 0.17 3.30
N PHE A 197 -17.66 -0.73 2.48
CA PHE A 197 -16.33 -0.58 1.89
C PHE A 197 -16.21 0.66 1.01
N THR A 198 -17.21 0.94 0.16
CA THR A 198 -17.20 2.13 -0.69
C THR A 198 -17.23 3.41 0.14
N MET A 199 -18.01 3.44 1.22
CA MET A 199 -18.03 4.58 2.13
C MET A 199 -16.69 4.72 2.87
N PHE A 200 -16.15 3.62 3.37
CA PHE A 200 -14.84 3.60 4.01
C PHE A 200 -13.75 4.18 3.10
N GLY A 201 -13.66 3.73 1.84
CA GLY A 201 -12.69 4.26 0.89
C GLY A 201 -12.86 5.78 0.65
N LYS A 202 -14.09 6.28 0.60
CA LYS A 202 -14.35 7.73 0.51
C LYS A 202 -13.90 8.51 1.74
N VAL A 203 -14.08 7.95 2.94
CA VAL A 203 -13.58 8.57 4.19
C VAL A 203 -12.06 8.64 4.17
N VAL A 204 -11.38 7.56 3.76
CA VAL A 204 -9.91 7.52 3.64
C VAL A 204 -9.42 8.61 2.66
N VAL A 205 -10.03 8.72 1.48
CA VAL A 205 -9.72 9.79 0.51
C VAL A 205 -9.91 11.19 1.12
N ALA A 206 -10.98 11.40 1.88
CA ALA A 206 -11.23 12.68 2.53
C ALA A 206 -10.14 13.01 3.57
N VAL A 207 -9.75 12.04 4.41
CA VAL A 207 -8.68 12.22 5.40
C VAL A 207 -7.35 12.56 4.72
N ILE A 208 -6.98 11.83 3.66
CA ILE A 208 -5.77 12.12 2.86
C ILE A 208 -5.83 13.55 2.31
N THR A 209 -6.97 13.95 1.73
CA THR A 209 -7.13 15.29 1.13
C THR A 209 -7.01 16.39 2.17
N VAL A 210 -7.61 16.21 3.35
CA VAL A 210 -7.51 17.16 4.47
C VAL A 210 -6.08 17.27 4.99
N GLY A 211 -5.41 16.13 5.20
CA GLY A 211 -4.01 16.10 5.65
C GLY A 211 -3.06 16.79 4.68
N LEU A 212 -3.21 16.50 3.39
CA LEU A 212 -2.42 17.14 2.33
C LEU A 212 -2.67 18.65 2.29
N THR A 213 -3.93 19.08 2.35
CA THR A 213 -4.28 20.50 2.32
C THR A 213 -3.72 21.24 3.54
N ALA A 214 -3.84 20.65 4.74
CA ALA A 214 -3.29 21.21 5.96
C ALA A 214 -1.76 21.39 5.86
N ALA A 215 -1.06 20.35 5.40
CA ALA A 215 0.40 20.41 5.22
C ALA A 215 0.82 21.43 4.15
N ILE A 216 0.07 21.58 3.06
CA ILE A 216 0.34 22.61 2.03
C ILE A 216 0.15 24.02 2.61
N VAL A 217 -0.94 24.25 3.36
CA VAL A 217 -1.19 25.55 4.02
C VAL A 217 -0.06 25.88 4.98
N GLU A 218 0.35 24.92 5.81
CA GLU A 218 1.47 25.10 6.74
C GLU A 218 2.79 25.38 6.02
N THR A 219 3.08 24.65 4.93
CA THR A 219 4.29 24.86 4.13
C THR A 219 4.33 26.23 3.45
N LEU A 220 3.19 26.70 2.93
CA LEU A 220 3.13 27.98 2.19
C LEU A 220 3.04 29.20 3.09
N THR A 221 2.42 29.08 4.27
CA THR A 221 2.08 30.22 5.12
C THR A 221 2.81 30.22 6.47
N GLY A 222 3.40 29.09 6.87
CA GLY A 222 3.95 28.86 8.20
C GLY A 222 2.87 28.68 9.29
N TRP A 223 1.59 28.71 8.93
CA TRP A 223 0.50 28.54 9.90
C TRP A 223 0.21 27.06 10.14
N VAL A 224 0.47 26.62 11.37
CA VAL A 224 0.20 25.24 11.82
C VAL A 224 -1.31 25.00 11.91
N VAL A 225 -1.85 24.24 10.96
CA VAL A 225 -3.28 23.89 10.90
C VAL A 225 -3.58 22.68 11.79
N ILE A 226 -2.73 21.66 11.72
CA ILE A 226 -2.83 20.44 12.52
C ILE A 226 -1.50 20.28 13.26
N PRO A 227 -1.47 20.40 14.59
CA PRO A 227 -0.25 20.20 15.36
C PRO A 227 0.29 18.78 15.20
N GLY A 228 1.60 18.65 14.98
CA GLY A 228 2.29 17.35 14.91
C GLY A 228 2.33 16.70 13.52
N LEU A 229 1.97 17.42 12.45
CA LEU A 229 2.20 16.94 11.09
C LEU A 229 3.70 16.76 10.83
N ALA A 230 4.06 15.69 10.12
CA ALA A 230 5.42 15.55 9.60
C ALA A 230 5.64 16.52 8.42
N PRO A 231 6.88 16.98 8.19
CA PRO A 231 7.22 17.85 7.07
C PRO A 231 6.83 17.24 5.72
N LEU A 232 6.24 18.06 4.83
CA LEU A 232 5.82 17.62 3.50
C LEU A 232 7.00 17.13 2.64
N SER A 233 8.23 17.59 2.93
CA SER A 233 9.47 17.14 2.28
C SER A 233 9.70 15.64 2.42
N GLU A 234 9.40 15.05 3.58
CA GLU A 234 9.56 13.60 3.81
C GLU A 234 8.67 12.80 2.86
N GLY A 235 7.43 13.27 2.68
CA GLY A 235 6.49 12.65 1.73
C GLY A 235 6.98 12.75 0.28
N TYR A 236 7.56 13.89 -0.12
CA TYR A 236 8.09 14.06 -1.48
C TYR A 236 9.28 13.14 -1.77
N GLU A 237 10.16 12.90 -0.79
CA GLU A 237 11.29 11.99 -0.94
C GLU A 237 10.82 10.54 -1.15
N ILE A 238 9.82 10.10 -0.37
CA ILE A 238 9.21 8.76 -0.52
C ILE A 238 8.56 8.63 -1.91
N VAL A 239 7.65 9.54 -2.26
CA VAL A 239 6.91 9.48 -3.53
C VAL A 239 7.84 9.63 -4.73
N GLY A 240 8.85 10.49 -4.64
CA GLY A 240 9.88 10.68 -5.66
C GLY A 240 10.71 9.41 -5.89
N SER A 241 11.10 8.75 -4.82
CA SER A 241 11.85 7.47 -4.90
C SER A 241 11.03 6.38 -5.60
N ILE A 242 9.72 6.31 -5.32
CA ILE A 242 8.82 5.38 -6.01
C ILE A 242 8.76 5.70 -7.50
N ALA A 243 8.53 6.98 -7.87
CA ALA A 243 8.44 7.39 -9.27
C ALA A 243 9.72 7.08 -10.07
N ILE A 244 10.90 7.24 -9.46
CA ILE A 244 12.19 6.87 -10.08
C ILE A 244 12.24 5.37 -10.38
N VAL A 245 11.81 4.52 -9.45
CA VAL A 245 11.77 3.07 -9.67
C VAL A 245 10.74 2.71 -10.74
N LEU A 246 9.55 3.32 -10.72
CA LEU A 246 8.50 3.08 -11.70
C LEU A 246 8.91 3.47 -13.13
N ALA A 247 9.73 4.52 -13.29
CA ALA A 247 10.29 4.91 -14.58
C ALA A 247 11.13 3.80 -15.25
N GLY A 248 11.73 2.90 -14.47
CA GLY A 248 12.41 1.69 -14.98
C GLY A 248 11.52 0.45 -14.99
N ALA A 249 10.65 0.30 -13.99
CA ALA A 249 9.78 -0.86 -13.85
C ALA A 249 8.72 -0.95 -14.96
N PHE A 250 8.10 0.16 -15.35
CA PHE A 250 7.07 0.18 -16.39
C PHE A 250 7.61 -0.28 -17.76
N PRO A 251 8.73 0.26 -18.29
CA PRO A 251 9.32 -0.25 -19.53
C PRO A 251 9.72 -1.74 -19.45
N LEU A 252 10.25 -2.19 -18.31
CA LEU A 252 10.56 -3.60 -18.09
C LEU A 252 9.31 -4.48 -18.21
N VAL A 253 8.25 -4.13 -17.48
CA VAL A 253 6.97 -4.86 -17.50
C VAL A 253 6.35 -4.85 -18.90
N TYR A 254 6.43 -3.73 -19.61
CA TYR A 254 5.98 -3.64 -21.00
C TYR A 254 6.71 -4.62 -21.93
N VAL A 255 8.03 -4.76 -21.79
CA VAL A 255 8.78 -5.76 -22.59
C VAL A 255 8.44 -7.19 -22.18
N LEU A 256 8.38 -7.46 -20.87
CA LEU A 256 8.02 -8.79 -20.37
C LEU A 256 6.63 -9.20 -20.87
N THR A 257 5.64 -8.33 -20.74
CA THR A 257 4.28 -8.60 -21.23
C THR A 257 4.27 -8.83 -22.74
N ARG A 258 5.03 -8.06 -23.53
CA ARG A 258 5.11 -8.24 -24.99
C ARG A 258 5.80 -9.55 -25.39
N LEU A 259 6.85 -9.95 -24.68
CA LEU A 259 7.59 -11.20 -24.93
C LEU A 259 6.79 -12.44 -24.49
N PHE A 260 6.19 -12.38 -23.30
CA PHE A 260 5.52 -13.53 -22.68
C PHE A 260 4.02 -13.61 -22.96
N ARG A 261 3.44 -12.66 -23.70
CA ARG A 261 1.99 -12.66 -24.04
C ARG A 261 1.51 -14.00 -24.60
N LYS A 262 2.20 -14.55 -25.61
CA LYS A 262 1.81 -15.80 -26.26
C LYS A 262 1.93 -17.02 -25.34
N PRO A 263 3.05 -17.23 -24.62
CA PRO A 263 3.15 -18.27 -23.59
C PRO A 263 2.08 -18.16 -22.50
N LEU A 264 1.86 -16.94 -21.98
CA LEU A 264 0.90 -16.69 -20.91
C LEU A 264 -0.54 -16.97 -21.36
N LEU A 265 -0.92 -16.56 -22.57
CA LEU A 265 -2.25 -16.85 -23.12
C LEU A 265 -2.47 -18.36 -23.35
N LYS A 266 -1.44 -19.10 -23.78
CA LYS A 266 -1.52 -20.56 -23.91
C LYS A 266 -1.69 -21.25 -22.55
N LEU A 267 -0.97 -20.80 -21.54
CA LEU A 267 -1.11 -21.29 -20.16
C LEU A 267 -2.49 -20.93 -19.58
N GLY A 268 -2.99 -19.73 -19.84
CA GLY A 268 -4.33 -19.31 -19.44
C GLY A 268 -5.43 -20.21 -20.01
N GLY A 269 -5.34 -20.55 -21.31
CA GLY A 269 -6.30 -21.48 -21.94
C GLY A 269 -6.27 -22.92 -21.39
N LEU A 270 -5.23 -23.30 -20.63
CA LEU A 270 -5.18 -24.58 -19.91
C LEU A 270 -5.87 -24.53 -18.55
N LEU A 271 -6.06 -23.33 -17.98
CA LEU A 271 -6.66 -23.12 -16.68
C LEU A 271 -8.17 -22.78 -16.74
N GLY A 272 -8.73 -22.63 -17.95
CA GLY A 272 -10.15 -22.34 -18.21
C GLY A 272 -10.37 -20.97 -18.80
#